data_AF-A0AA37PBT9-F1
#
_entry.id   AF-A0AA37PBT9-F1
#
_cell.length_a   1.000
_cell.length_b   1.000
_cell.length_c   1.000
_cell.angle_alpha   90.00
_cell.angle_beta   90.00
_cell.angle_gamma   90.00
#
_symmetry.space_group_name_H-M   'P 1'
#
loop_
_entity.id
_entity.type
_entity.pdbx_description
1 polymer ?
#
loop_
_entity_poly.entity_id
_entity_poly.type
_entity_poly.pdbx_seq_one_letter_code
_entity_poly.pdbx_strand_id
1 'polypeptide(L)'
;MSNLPNEPEFQQAYNELVSTLENSSLFTQYPEYKTALEVVSIPERVIQFRVVWEDDKGKLQVNRGYRVQFNSALGPYKGGLRFHPTVNLSILKFLGFEQIFKNALTGRELLQQP
;
A
#
# COMPACT_ATOMS: atom_id res chain seq x y z
N MET A 1 -9.87 17.34 13.27
CA MET A 1 -9.36 17.41 11.89
C MET A 1 -8.03 16.67 11.86
N SER A 2 -7.96 15.53 11.18
CA SER A 2 -6.74 14.74 11.08
C SER A 2 -5.70 15.46 10.22
N ASN A 3 -4.57 15.84 10.81
CA ASN A 3 -3.38 16.27 10.06
C ASN A 3 -2.78 15.05 9.35
N LEU A 4 -3.30 14.73 8.17
CA LEU A 4 -2.77 13.66 7.32
C LEU A 4 -1.59 14.19 6.50
N PRO A 5 -0.50 13.42 6.36
CA PRO A 5 0.59 13.80 5.47
C PRO A 5 0.10 13.89 4.03
N ASN A 6 0.70 14.80 3.25
CA ASN A 6 0.41 14.90 1.82
C ASN A 6 1.02 13.71 1.09
N GLU A 7 0.17 12.82 0.57
CA GLU A 7 0.56 11.60 -0.12
C GLU A 7 -0.13 11.57 -1.50
N PRO A 8 0.36 12.37 -2.47
CA PRO A 8 -0.37 12.63 -3.70
C PRO A 8 -0.57 11.38 -4.56
N GLU A 9 0.45 10.51 -4.65
CA GLU A 9 0.35 9.25 -5.41
C GLU A 9 -0.68 8.30 -4.80
N PHE A 10 -0.72 8.21 -3.47
CA PHE A 10 -1.70 7.37 -2.77
C PHE A 10 -3.13 7.96 -2.91
N GLN A 11 -3.28 9.26 -2.71
CA GLN A 11 -4.57 9.95 -2.83
C GLN A 11 -5.13 9.84 -4.25
N GLN A 12 -4.29 9.95 -5.27
CA GLN A 12 -4.71 9.78 -6.66
C GLN A 12 -5.34 8.38 -6.88
N ALA A 13 -4.62 7.32 -6.50
CA ALA A 13 -5.10 5.95 -6.70
C ALA A 13 -6.34 5.62 -5.85
N TYR A 14 -6.40 6.14 -4.63
CA TYR A 14 -7.59 6.03 -3.79
C TYR A 14 -8.80 6.68 -4.47
N ASN A 15 -8.66 7.94 -4.90
CA ASN A 15 -9.75 8.70 -5.54
C ASN A 15 -10.20 8.05 -6.85
N GLU A 16 -9.26 7.52 -7.64
CA GLU A 16 -9.58 6.80 -8.87
C GLU A 16 -10.42 5.55 -8.56
N LEU A 17 -10.00 4.75 -7.58
CA LEU A 17 -10.79 3.59 -7.15
C LEU A 17 -12.18 4.00 -6.65
N VAL A 18 -12.27 4.98 -5.74
CA VAL A 18 -13.55 5.45 -5.20
C VAL A 18 -14.47 5.91 -6.32
N SER A 19 -13.97 6.73 -7.25
CA SER A 19 -14.75 7.20 -8.40
C SER A 19 -15.29 6.04 -9.25
N THR A 20 -14.49 5.00 -9.51
CA THR A 20 -14.98 3.84 -10.26
C THR A 20 -16.06 3.05 -9.52
N LEU A 21 -15.96 2.93 -8.19
CA LEU A 21 -16.94 2.24 -7.35
C LEU A 21 -18.23 3.06 -7.20
N GLU A 22 -18.14 4.38 -7.04
CA GLU A 22 -19.27 5.29 -6.94
C GLU A 22 -20.07 5.40 -8.23
N ASN A 23 -19.40 5.36 -9.39
CA ASN A 23 -20.05 5.33 -10.70
C ASN A 23 -20.71 3.97 -11.02
N SER A 24 -20.63 3.00 -10.11
CA SER A 24 -21.27 1.68 -10.23
C SER A 24 -22.49 1.56 -9.31
N SER A 25 -23.28 0.50 -9.47
CA SER A 25 -24.41 0.19 -8.57
C SER A 25 -23.99 -0.46 -7.25
N LEU A 26 -22.69 -0.66 -7.01
CA LEU A 26 -22.16 -1.39 -5.86
C LEU A 26 -22.63 -0.80 -4.52
N PHE A 27 -22.45 0.51 -4.32
CA PHE A 27 -22.83 1.14 -3.04
C PHE A 27 -24.33 1.32 -2.85
N THR A 28 -25.11 1.24 -3.93
CA THR A 28 -26.58 1.21 -3.85
C THR A 28 -27.06 -0.17 -3.39
N GLN A 29 -26.40 -1.24 -3.82
CA GLN A 29 -26.72 -2.62 -3.44
C GLN A 29 -26.14 -3.02 -2.08
N TYR A 30 -24.92 -2.56 -1.77
CA TYR A 30 -24.15 -2.90 -0.57
C TYR A 30 -23.56 -1.62 0.06
N PRO A 31 -24.39 -0.81 0.74
CA PRO A 31 -23.95 0.45 1.35
C PRO A 31 -22.86 0.27 2.42
N GLU A 32 -22.80 -0.89 3.07
CA GLU A 32 -21.79 -1.26 4.07
C GLU A 32 -20.35 -1.26 3.53
N TYR A 33 -20.18 -1.44 2.21
CA TYR A 33 -18.85 -1.40 1.59
C TYR A 33 -18.21 -0.02 1.60
N LYS A 34 -18.97 1.06 1.84
CA LYS A 34 -18.37 2.38 2.07
C LYS A 34 -17.47 2.36 3.31
N THR A 35 -17.93 1.74 4.39
CA THR A 35 -17.11 1.58 5.61
C THR A 35 -15.92 0.67 5.36
N ALA A 36 -16.09 -0.41 4.58
CA ALA A 36 -14.97 -1.29 4.21
C ALA A 36 -13.89 -0.53 3.41
N LEU A 37 -14.30 0.35 2.49
CA LEU A 37 -13.40 1.18 1.69
C LEU A 37 -12.59 2.15 2.56
N GLU A 38 -13.23 2.79 3.54
CA GLU A 38 -12.54 3.66 4.50
C GLU A 38 -11.52 2.87 5.34
N VAL A 39 -11.89 1.68 5.82
CA VAL A 39 -10.99 0.84 6.63
C VAL A 39 -9.81 0.33 5.81
N VAL A 40 -10.04 -0.20 4.59
CA VAL A 40 -8.97 -0.77 3.75
C VAL A 40 -8.00 0.29 3.21
N SER A 41 -8.42 1.56 3.16
CA SER A 41 -7.57 2.68 2.77
C SER A 41 -6.44 2.95 3.78
N ILE A 42 -6.59 2.50 5.02
CA ILE A 42 -5.59 2.67 6.07
C ILE A 42 -4.77 1.37 6.17
N PRO A 43 -3.43 1.41 6.00
CA PRO A 43 -2.62 0.21 6.06
C PRO A 43 -2.62 -0.40 7.47
N GLU A 44 -2.72 -1.72 7.57
CA GLU A 44 -2.65 -2.45 8.84
C GLU A 44 -1.36 -2.14 9.63
N ARG A 45 -0.22 -2.03 8.93
CA ARG A 45 1.06 -1.70 9.55
C ARG A 45 2.02 -1.01 8.58
N VAL A 46 2.76 -0.03 9.08
CA VAL A 46 3.88 0.59 8.35
C VAL A 46 5.12 0.54 9.22
N ILE A 47 6.20 -0.05 8.70
CA ILE A 47 7.51 -0.11 9.36
C ILE A 47 8.45 0.82 8.60
N GLN A 48 9.04 1.78 9.31
CA GLN A 48 10.07 2.68 8.79
C GLN A 48 11.34 2.47 9.61
N PHE A 49 12.47 2.32 8.94
CA PHE A 49 13.74 2.04 9.60
C PHE A 49 14.92 2.68 8.87
N ARG A 50 15.99 2.95 9.61
CA ARG A 50 17.24 3.47 9.05
C ARG A 50 18.10 2.30 8.57
N VAL A 51 18.63 2.42 7.36
CA VAL A 51 19.61 1.48 6.79
C VAL A 51 20.94 2.20 6.70
N VAL A 52 21.92 1.74 7.48
CA VAL A 52 23.30 2.25 7.45
C VAL A 52 24.15 1.20 6.73
N TRP A 53 24.96 1.65 5.79
CA TRP A 53 25.86 0.79 5.01
C TRP A 53 27.15 1.54 4.67
N GLU A 54 28.18 0.81 4.28
CA GLU A 54 29.50 1.34 3.92
C GLU A 54 29.73 1.15 2.42
N ASP A 55 30.20 2.20 1.74
CA ASP A 55 30.52 2.13 0.31
C ASP A 55 31.95 1.61 0.06
N ASP A 56 32.28 1.36 -1.21
CA ASP A 56 33.60 0.84 -1.62
C ASP A 56 34.78 1.76 -1.27
N LYS A 57 34.51 3.02 -0.86
CA LYS A 57 35.52 4.01 -0.42
C LYS A 57 35.64 4.07 1.11
N GLY A 58 34.95 3.19 1.84
CA GLY A 58 34.92 3.18 3.30
C GLY A 58 34.08 4.30 3.92
N LYS A 59 33.19 4.94 3.16
CA LYS A 59 32.33 6.02 3.66
C LYS A 59 30.98 5.46 4.09
N LEU A 60 30.54 5.86 5.29
CA LEU A 60 29.21 5.53 5.80
C LEU A 60 28.13 6.29 5.04
N GLN A 61 27.11 5.55 4.62
CA GLN A 61 25.93 6.01 3.91
C GLN A 61 24.67 5.68 4.71
N VAL A 62 23.64 6.50 4.56
CA VAL A 62 22.37 6.35 5.28
C VAL A 62 21.19 6.44 4.32
N ASN A 63 20.34 5.42 4.32
CA ASN A 63 19.10 5.38 3.56
C ASN A 63 17.91 5.07 4.47
N ARG A 64 16.70 5.37 3.99
CA ARG A 64 15.45 5.05 4.67
C ARG A 64 14.85 3.79 4.06
N GLY A 65 14.62 2.79 4.90
CA GLY A 65 13.90 1.57 4.58
C GLY A 65 12.43 1.68 4.99
N TYR A 66 11.57 1.06 4.19
CA TYR A 66 10.12 1.10 4.38
C TYR A 66 9.53 -0.27 4.09
N ARG A 67 8.57 -0.71 4.92
CA ARG A 67 7.69 -1.84 4.62
C ARG A 67 6.27 -1.47 4.98
N VAL A 68 5.42 -1.39 3.95
CA VAL A 68 3.98 -1.16 4.09
C VAL A 68 3.26 -2.51 4.01
N GLN A 69 2.57 -2.87 5.08
CA GLN A 69 1.75 -4.07 5.21
C GLN A 69 0.30 -3.63 5.17
N PHE A 70 -0.30 -3.67 3.99
CA PHE A 70 -1.53 -2.94 3.71
C PHE A 70 -2.78 -3.71 4.16
N ASN A 71 -2.95 -4.94 3.68
CA ASN A 71 -4.06 -5.80 4.07
C ASN A 71 -3.63 -7.28 4.04
N SER A 72 -4.12 -8.07 5.00
CA SER A 72 -3.83 -9.50 5.15
C SER A 72 -5.06 -10.41 5.08
N ALA A 73 -6.23 -9.89 4.69
CA ALA A 73 -7.48 -10.65 4.68
C ALA A 73 -7.44 -11.88 3.75
N LEU A 74 -6.69 -11.81 2.64
CA LEU A 74 -6.55 -12.91 1.66
C LEU A 74 -5.26 -13.75 1.85
N GLY A 75 -4.55 -13.55 2.96
CA GLY A 75 -3.33 -14.26 3.32
C GLY A 75 -2.13 -13.33 3.64
N PRO A 76 -0.90 -13.86 3.71
CA PRO A 76 0.27 -13.09 4.14
C PRO A 76 0.58 -11.91 3.21
N TYR A 77 1.15 -10.84 3.79
CA TYR A 77 1.47 -9.61 3.05
C TYR A 77 2.38 -9.89 1.85
N LYS A 78 1.87 -9.66 0.64
CA LYS A 78 2.61 -9.90 -0.60
C LYS A 78 2.86 -8.60 -1.35
N GLY A 79 4.12 -8.35 -1.66
CA GLY A 79 4.58 -7.15 -2.35
C GLY A 79 6.11 -7.12 -2.40
N GLY A 80 6.65 -6.66 -3.53
CA GLY A 80 8.09 -6.61 -3.78
C GLY A 80 8.83 -5.53 -2.96
N LEU A 81 10.15 -5.49 -3.12
CA LEU A 81 11.00 -4.41 -2.63
C LEU A 81 11.39 -3.51 -3.81
N ARG A 82 11.38 -2.20 -3.60
CA ARG A 82 11.79 -1.23 -4.62
C ARG A 82 12.96 -0.41 -4.11
N PHE A 83 14.09 -0.48 -4.81
CA PHE A 83 15.26 0.36 -4.56
C PHE A 83 15.36 1.40 -5.67
N HIS A 84 14.90 2.61 -5.36
CA HIS A 84 14.98 3.72 -6.29
C HIS A 84 15.03 5.03 -5.49
N PRO A 85 15.81 6.05 -5.92
CA PRO A 85 15.99 7.29 -5.15
C PRO A 85 14.68 8.07 -4.93
N THR A 86 13.66 7.87 -5.75
CA THR A 86 12.35 8.53 -5.58
C THR A 86 11.44 7.84 -4.56
N VAL A 87 11.83 6.67 -4.03
CA VAL A 87 10.98 5.90 -3.11
C VAL A 87 10.71 6.71 -1.84
N ASN A 88 9.44 6.92 -1.58
CA ASN A 88 8.93 7.55 -0.36
C ASN A 88 7.69 6.77 0.14
N LEU A 89 7.18 7.14 1.31
CA LEU A 89 6.02 6.45 1.89
C LEU A 89 4.76 6.56 1.02
N SER A 90 4.52 7.71 0.38
CA SER A 90 3.37 7.93 -0.51
C SER A 90 3.35 6.93 -1.67
N ILE A 91 4.48 6.81 -2.39
CA ILE A 91 4.62 5.86 -3.51
C ILE A 91 4.46 4.42 -3.03
N LEU A 92 5.05 4.06 -1.89
CA LEU A 92 4.92 2.69 -1.37
C LEU A 92 3.51 2.38 -0.87
N LYS A 93 2.80 3.38 -0.35
CA LYS A 93 1.41 3.20 0.02
C LYS A 93 0.52 3.03 -1.21
N PHE A 94 0.71 3.87 -2.22
CA PHE A 94 0.09 3.70 -3.53
C PHE A 94 0.28 2.27 -4.07
N LEU A 95 1.53 1.81 -4.20
CA LEU A 95 1.84 0.48 -4.70
C LEU A 95 1.24 -0.63 -3.83
N GLY A 96 1.31 -0.49 -2.52
CA GLY A 96 0.75 -1.47 -1.58
C GLY A 96 -0.77 -1.57 -1.66
N PHE A 97 -1.46 -0.44 -1.85
CA PHE A 97 -2.91 -0.36 -1.99
C PHE A 97 -3.39 -1.06 -3.27
N GLU A 98 -2.80 -0.74 -4.42
CA GLU A 98 -3.12 -1.42 -5.69
C GLU A 98 -2.83 -2.93 -5.62
N GLN A 99 -1.77 -3.32 -4.91
CA GLN A 99 -1.37 -4.71 -4.78
C GLN A 99 -2.43 -5.57 -4.05
N ILE A 100 -3.24 -4.98 -3.15
CA ILE A 100 -4.36 -5.69 -2.49
C ILE A 100 -5.33 -6.23 -3.55
N PHE A 101 -5.87 -5.33 -4.38
CA PHE A 101 -6.87 -5.67 -5.38
C PHE A 101 -6.27 -6.52 -6.50
N LYS A 102 -5.05 -6.21 -6.93
CA LYS A 102 -4.33 -7.03 -7.91
C LYS A 102 -4.16 -8.48 -7.44
N ASN A 103 -3.79 -8.69 -6.18
CA ASN A 103 -3.67 -10.03 -5.61
C ASN A 103 -5.04 -10.72 -5.52
N ALA A 104 -6.09 -10.01 -5.10
CA ALA A 104 -7.45 -10.54 -5.02
C ALA A 104 -7.93 -11.08 -6.38
N LEU A 105 -7.64 -10.37 -7.47
CA LEU A 105 -8.01 -10.79 -8.84
C LEU A 105 -7.30 -12.06 -9.32
N THR A 106 -6.22 -12.49 -8.69
CA THR A 106 -5.53 -13.73 -9.09
C THR A 106 -6.26 -15.00 -8.67
N GLY A 107 -7.28 -14.89 -7.80
CA GLY A 107 -8.08 -16.02 -7.32
C GLY A 107 -7.30 -17.07 -6.51
N ARG A 108 -6.04 -16.79 -6.16
CA ARG A 108 -5.22 -17.66 -5.31
C ARG A 108 -5.27 -17.16 -3.89
N GLU A 109 -5.66 -18.02 -2.95
CA GLU A 109 -5.28 -17.78 -1.55
C GLU A 109 -3.76 -17.66 -1.50
N LEU A 110 -3.27 -16.56 -0.94
CA LEU A 110 -1.82 -16.30 -0.84
C LEU A 110 -1.11 -17.31 0.08
N LEU A 111 -1.86 -18.27 0.64
CA LEU A 111 -1.43 -19.40 1.45
C LEU A 111 -0.83 -20.56 0.65
N GLN A 112 -0.92 -20.57 -0.69
CA GLN A 112 -0.35 -21.64 -1.52
C GLN A 112 0.86 -21.15 -2.31
N GLN A 113 2.02 -21.07 -1.65
CA GLN A 113 3.30 -21.35 -2.31
C GLN A 113 4.04 -22.39 -1.47
N PRO A 114 4.50 -23.51 -2.08
CA PRO A 114 5.35 -24.48 -1.39
C PRO A 114 6.71 -23.87 -1.01
#